data_AF-A0A0G1X465-F1
#
_entry.id   AF-A0A0G1X465-F1
#
_cell.length_a   1.000
_cell.length_b   1.000
_cell.length_c   1.000
_cell.angle_alpha   90.00
_cell.angle_beta   90.00
_cell.angle_gamma   90.00
#
_symmetry.space_group_name_H-M   'P 1'
#
loop_
_entity.id
_entity.type
_entity.pdbx_description
1 polymer ?
#
loop_
_entity_poly.entity_id
_entity_poly.type
_entity_poly.pdbx_seq_one_letter_code
_entity_poly.pdbx_strand_id
1 'polypeptide(L)'
;MKILKRQTVLFFIPIVLGLIVALIYFLRPTLPTISSTNPAGDTVNFPTDGKIIVSFADVVKNSFRRDLYVTVNPPSPVSLAWHENGQSFVLNFPEELLPDTYLTFTVYYKKDVIHSFGLTTNPYSLKEIEEQGKKQAQDDITFNLSWNQMLAATPWYNHLPIETSEYRIVYDYELQSFRIRLLDPSGEESVLLEKALSALKAIGVQEDKLKYTLLVDR
;
A
#
# COMPACT_ATOMS: atom_id res chain seq x y z
N MET A 1 23.81 57.16 -57.40
CA MET A 1 24.00 56.37 -56.17
C MET A 1 23.40 57.15 -55.01
N LYS A 2 22.15 56.86 -54.61
CA LYS A 2 21.45 57.63 -53.56
C LYS A 2 22.07 57.27 -52.20
N ILE A 3 22.76 58.23 -51.60
CA ILE A 3 23.28 58.12 -50.23
C ILE A 3 22.05 58.04 -49.32
N LEU A 4 21.74 56.82 -48.85
CA LEU A 4 20.72 56.60 -47.84
C LEU A 4 21.11 57.45 -46.63
N LYS A 5 20.30 58.45 -46.27
CA LYS A 5 20.59 59.37 -45.16
C LYS A 5 20.83 58.52 -43.90
N ARG A 6 21.93 58.79 -43.19
CA ARG A 6 22.36 58.13 -41.95
C ARG A 6 21.24 58.00 -40.89
N GLN A 7 20.26 58.91 -40.92
CA GLN A 7 19.05 58.89 -40.08
C GLN A 7 18.07 57.76 -40.41
N THR A 8 17.95 57.35 -41.67
CA THR A 8 17.06 56.26 -42.07
C THR A 8 17.62 54.91 -41.57
N VAL A 9 18.94 54.74 -41.61
CA VAL A 9 19.62 53.52 -41.12
C VAL A 9 19.46 53.35 -39.60
N LEU A 10 19.53 54.43 -38.82
CA LEU A 10 19.35 54.40 -37.37
C LEU A 10 17.94 53.99 -36.92
N PHE A 11 16.91 54.24 -37.74
CA PHE A 11 15.52 53.87 -37.43
C PHE A 11 15.21 52.38 -37.72
N PHE A 12 15.90 51.76 -38.68
CA PHE A 12 15.69 50.35 -39.04
C PHE A 12 16.41 49.36 -38.12
N ILE A 13 17.52 49.76 -37.49
CA ILE A 13 18.28 48.90 -36.57
C ILE A 13 17.43 48.34 -35.41
N PRO A 14 16.66 49.14 -34.64
CA PRO A 14 15.84 48.60 -33.54
C PRO A 14 14.70 47.69 -34.02
N ILE A 15 14.15 47.93 -35.21
CA ILE A 15 13.09 47.09 -35.80
C ILE A 15 13.66 45.73 -36.19
N VAL A 16 14.84 45.70 -36.83
CA VAL A 16 15.52 44.46 -37.19
C VAL A 16 15.96 43.69 -35.94
N LEU A 17 16.49 44.37 -34.92
CA LEU A 17 16.79 43.74 -33.62
C LEU A 17 15.54 43.17 -32.95
N GLY A 18 14.43 43.90 -32.96
CA GLY A 18 13.14 43.41 -32.45
C GLY A 18 12.65 42.16 -33.18
N LEU A 19 12.77 42.13 -34.51
CA LEU A 19 12.44 40.95 -35.33
C LEU A 19 13.38 39.77 -35.05
N ILE A 20 14.68 40.00 -34.86
CA ILE A 20 15.63 38.95 -34.50
C ILE A 20 15.31 38.39 -33.12
N VAL A 21 14.99 39.23 -32.13
CA VAL A 21 14.61 38.78 -30.78
C VAL A 21 13.29 38.00 -30.82
N ALA A 22 12.29 38.48 -31.58
CA ALA A 22 11.04 37.75 -31.78
C ALA A 22 11.26 36.40 -32.48
N LEU A 23 12.09 36.37 -33.53
CA LEU A 23 12.46 35.15 -34.25
C LEU A 23 13.17 34.16 -33.32
N ILE A 24 14.13 34.62 -32.51
CA ILE A 24 14.83 33.79 -31.52
C ILE A 24 13.84 33.24 -30.50
N TYR A 25 12.85 34.03 -30.07
CA TYR A 25 11.81 33.59 -29.13
C TYR A 25 10.88 32.53 -29.75
N PHE A 26 10.40 32.73 -30.98
CA PHE A 26 9.56 31.77 -31.71
C PHE A 26 10.30 30.50 -32.13
N LEU A 27 11.62 30.57 -32.32
CA LEU A 27 12.46 29.42 -32.62
C LEU A 27 12.88 28.64 -31.36
N ARG A 28 12.52 29.08 -30.15
CA ARG A 28 12.82 28.31 -28.94
C ARG A 28 12.03 27.00 -28.96
N PRO A 29 12.70 25.85 -28.87
CA PRO A 29 12.00 24.57 -28.76
C PRO A 29 11.09 24.58 -27.52
N THR A 30 9.81 24.27 -27.71
CA THR A 30 8.88 24.03 -26.60
C THR A 30 9.34 22.77 -25.86
N LEU A 31 9.51 22.89 -24.53
CA LEU A 31 9.87 21.75 -23.70
C LEU A 31 8.78 20.68 -23.75
N PRO A 32 9.16 19.39 -23.74
CA PRO A 32 8.18 18.33 -23.70
C PRO A 32 7.40 18.41 -22.39
N THR A 33 6.08 18.40 -22.48
CA THR A 33 5.20 18.50 -21.31
C THR A 33 4.77 17.10 -20.89
N ILE A 34 4.98 16.77 -19.62
CA ILE A 34 4.51 15.51 -19.03
C ILE A 34 3.01 15.64 -18.74
N SER A 35 2.23 14.70 -19.24
CA SER A 35 0.78 14.65 -19.06
C SER A 35 0.38 13.85 -17.82
N SER A 36 1.09 12.76 -17.52
CA SER A 36 0.81 11.91 -16.38
C SER A 36 1.98 11.01 -15.98
N THR A 37 1.91 10.51 -14.76
CA THR A 37 2.73 9.41 -14.25
C THR A 37 1.83 8.25 -13.84
N ASN A 38 2.31 7.02 -14.02
CA ASN A 38 1.69 5.82 -13.50
C ASN A 38 2.75 5.01 -12.74
N PRO A 39 2.68 4.89 -11.41
CA PRO A 39 1.62 5.38 -10.54
C PRO A 39 1.50 6.91 -10.52
N ALA A 40 0.33 7.43 -10.12
CA ALA A 40 0.13 8.86 -9.94
C ALA A 40 1.05 9.39 -8.83
N GLY A 41 1.37 10.68 -8.87
CA GLY A 41 2.14 11.33 -7.79
C GLY A 41 1.48 11.13 -6.43
N ASP A 42 2.33 10.99 -5.40
CA ASP A 42 1.98 10.76 -4.00
C ASP A 42 1.25 9.44 -3.73
N THR A 43 1.42 8.46 -4.62
CA THR A 43 0.95 7.09 -4.38
C THR A 43 1.62 6.50 -3.13
N VAL A 44 0.82 5.85 -2.30
CA VAL A 44 1.28 5.13 -1.10
C VAL A 44 1.23 3.62 -1.34
N ASN A 45 2.01 2.88 -0.55
CA ASN A 45 2.09 1.42 -0.59
C ASN A 45 2.50 0.85 -1.96
N PHE A 46 3.40 1.52 -2.66
CA PHE A 46 3.88 1.06 -3.96
C PHE A 46 4.81 -0.16 -3.82
N PRO A 47 4.65 -1.24 -4.59
CA PRO A 47 5.54 -2.40 -4.51
C PRO A 47 6.99 -2.05 -4.88
N THR A 48 7.97 -2.73 -4.27
CA THR A 48 9.40 -2.47 -4.48
C THR A 48 9.87 -2.76 -5.91
N ASP A 49 9.18 -3.65 -6.63
CA ASP A 49 9.42 -4.02 -8.03
C ASP A 49 8.37 -3.44 -9.01
N GLY A 50 7.56 -2.49 -8.52
CA GLY A 50 6.50 -1.87 -9.30
C GLY A 50 7.02 -1.10 -10.52
N LYS A 51 6.23 -1.06 -11.60
CA LYS A 51 6.58 -0.33 -12.83
C LYS A 51 6.16 1.13 -12.73
N ILE A 52 7.08 2.04 -13.04
CA ILE A 52 6.84 3.49 -13.10
C ILE A 52 6.93 3.95 -14.55
N ILE A 53 5.86 4.54 -15.06
CA ILE A 53 5.72 5.04 -16.43
C ILE A 53 5.48 6.54 -16.39
N VAL A 54 6.21 7.28 -17.22
CA VAL A 54 6.02 8.73 -17.41
C VAL A 54 5.51 8.95 -18.83
N SER A 55 4.39 9.65 -18.95
CA SER A 55 3.71 9.92 -20.22
C SER A 55 3.75 11.41 -20.54
N PHE A 56 3.93 11.73 -21.82
CA PHE A 56 3.96 13.09 -22.35
C PHE A 56 2.65 13.42 -23.05
N ALA A 57 2.31 14.72 -23.09
CA ALA A 57 1.15 15.20 -23.82
C ALA A 57 1.26 14.89 -25.32
N ASP A 58 2.46 15.03 -25.88
CA ASP A 58 2.77 14.82 -27.29
C ASP A 58 3.93 13.82 -27.48
N VAL A 59 4.08 13.30 -28.70
CA VAL A 59 5.21 12.46 -29.07
C VAL A 59 6.52 13.23 -28.94
N VAL A 60 7.45 12.70 -28.14
CA VAL A 60 8.75 13.33 -27.91
C VAL A 60 9.69 13.01 -29.06
N LYS A 61 10.25 14.03 -29.71
CA LYS A 61 11.22 13.84 -30.80
C LYS A 61 12.51 13.19 -30.28
N ASN A 62 13.13 12.31 -31.07
CA ASN A 62 14.36 11.59 -30.69
C ASN A 62 15.50 12.50 -30.21
N SER A 63 15.61 13.71 -30.77
CA SER A 63 16.61 14.69 -30.32
C SER A 63 16.43 15.10 -28.85
N PHE A 64 15.18 15.22 -28.38
CA PHE A 64 14.89 15.54 -26.98
C PHE A 64 15.10 14.34 -26.07
N ARG A 65 14.75 13.14 -26.52
CA ARG A 65 14.88 11.90 -25.74
C ARG A 65 16.29 11.66 -25.21
N ARG A 66 17.31 12.03 -25.99
CA ARG A 66 18.73 11.86 -25.61
C ARG A 66 19.18 12.76 -24.47
N ASP A 67 18.51 13.89 -24.28
CA ASP A 67 18.83 14.87 -23.24
C ASP A 67 17.91 14.74 -22.01
N LEU A 68 16.98 13.78 -22.03
CA LEU A 68 16.10 13.48 -20.90
C LEU A 68 16.75 12.47 -19.98
N TYR A 69 16.72 12.75 -18.67
CA TYR A 69 17.12 11.81 -17.63
C TYR A 69 16.27 12.02 -16.38
N VAL A 70 16.31 11.03 -15.50
CA VAL A 70 15.60 11.04 -14.22
C VAL A 70 16.60 10.83 -13.11
N THR A 71 16.42 11.57 -12.02
CA THR A 71 17.12 11.32 -10.75
C THR A 71 16.11 10.89 -9.70
N VAL A 72 16.57 10.06 -8.77
CA VAL A 72 15.76 9.55 -7.65
C VAL A 72 16.38 10.00 -6.34
N ASN A 73 15.54 10.33 -5.36
CA ASN A 73 15.95 10.63 -4.00
C ASN A 73 15.11 9.84 -2.98
N PRO A 74 15.69 9.04 -2.06
CA PRO A 74 17.11 8.73 -1.94
C PRO A 74 17.75 8.19 -3.24
N PRO A 75 19.08 8.37 -3.44
CA PRO A 75 19.74 8.01 -4.68
C PRO A 75 19.58 6.52 -5.02
N SER A 76 19.00 6.24 -6.19
CA SER A 76 18.88 4.89 -6.76
C SER A 76 19.24 4.92 -8.25
N PRO A 77 20.02 3.94 -8.76
CA PRO A 77 20.31 3.85 -10.18
C PRO A 77 19.02 3.65 -10.99
N VAL A 78 18.84 4.46 -12.04
CA VAL A 78 17.66 4.41 -12.89
C VAL A 78 18.06 4.59 -14.34
N SER A 79 17.39 3.85 -15.22
CA SER A 79 17.52 3.99 -16.67
C SER A 79 16.14 4.17 -17.31
N LEU A 80 16.10 4.80 -18.48
CA LEU A 80 14.87 5.06 -19.20
C LEU A 80 14.73 4.09 -20.37
N ALA A 81 13.61 3.38 -20.47
CA ALA A 81 13.24 2.63 -21.66
C ALA A 81 12.02 3.26 -22.32
N TRP A 82 12.20 3.78 -23.53
CA TRP A 82 11.14 4.42 -24.30
C TRP A 82 10.21 3.37 -24.90
N HIS A 83 8.91 3.64 -24.84
CA HIS A 83 7.94 2.92 -25.66
C HIS A 83 8.09 3.32 -27.14
N GLU A 84 7.73 2.40 -28.04
CA GLU A 84 7.86 2.60 -29.49
C GLU A 84 7.10 3.84 -29.99
N ASN A 85 5.95 4.15 -29.39
CA ASN A 85 5.14 5.31 -29.72
C ASN A 85 5.84 6.65 -29.41
N GLY A 86 6.90 6.65 -28.60
CA GLY A 86 7.65 7.85 -28.27
C GLY A 86 6.94 8.85 -27.36
N GLN A 87 5.77 8.49 -26.83
CA GLN A 87 4.97 9.35 -25.97
C GLN A 87 5.15 9.00 -24.48
N SER A 88 5.85 7.93 -24.17
CA SER A 88 6.12 7.53 -22.78
C SER A 88 7.44 6.76 -22.67
N PHE A 89 7.97 6.72 -21.45
CA PHE A 89 9.04 5.81 -21.07
C PHE A 89 8.70 5.14 -19.73
N VAL A 90 9.28 3.95 -19.52
CA VAL A 90 9.29 3.26 -18.24
C VAL A 90 10.64 3.50 -17.55
N LEU A 91 10.60 3.67 -16.23
CA LEU A 91 11.79 3.68 -15.38
C LEU A 91 12.20 2.24 -15.09
N ASN A 92 13.44 1.92 -15.42
CA ASN A 92 14.04 0.62 -15.13
C ASN A 92 15.09 0.76 -14.05
N PHE A 93 14.91 -0.01 -12.97
CA PHE A 93 15.83 -0.11 -11.85
C PHE A 93 16.57 -1.45 -11.92
N PRO A 94 17.90 -1.48 -11.73
CA PRO A 94 18.65 -2.74 -11.72
C PRO A 94 18.41 -3.56 -10.44
N GLU A 95 18.00 -2.88 -9.37
CA GLU A 95 17.65 -3.46 -8.08
C GLU A 95 16.25 -2.98 -7.69
N GLU A 96 15.62 -3.69 -6.76
CA GLU A 96 14.34 -3.26 -6.20
C GLU A 96 14.45 -1.89 -5.53
N LEU A 97 13.34 -1.15 -5.55
CA LEU A 97 13.22 0.12 -4.85
C LEU A 97 13.36 -0.08 -3.33
N LEU A 98 13.91 0.92 -2.66
CA LEU A 98 14.07 0.90 -1.21
C LEU A 98 12.71 0.67 -0.53
N PRO A 99 12.57 -0.29 0.40
CA PRO A 99 11.31 -0.56 1.10
C PRO A 99 10.96 0.56 2.08
N ASP A 100 9.67 0.74 2.35
CA ASP A 100 9.11 1.69 3.34
C ASP A 100 9.69 3.11 3.23
N THR A 101 9.97 3.55 2.01
CA THR A 101 10.71 4.78 1.73
C THR A 101 9.92 5.70 0.81
N TYR A 102 9.90 6.99 1.15
CA TYR A 102 9.42 8.03 0.25
C TYR A 102 10.48 8.34 -0.81
N LEU A 103 10.18 8.01 -2.06
CA LEU A 103 11.04 8.25 -3.22
C LEU A 103 10.53 9.44 -4.00
N THR A 104 11.41 10.40 -4.29
CA THR A 104 11.15 11.52 -5.18
C THR A 104 11.85 11.32 -6.51
N PHE A 105 11.09 11.38 -7.59
CA PHE A 105 11.58 11.30 -8.96
C PHE A 105 11.57 12.70 -9.56
N THR A 106 12.68 13.10 -10.16
CA THR A 106 12.79 14.38 -10.86
C THR A 106 13.21 14.15 -12.29
N VAL A 107 12.38 14.58 -13.23
CA VAL A 107 12.62 14.47 -14.66
C VAL A 107 13.26 15.76 -15.15
N TYR A 108 14.41 15.63 -15.80
CA TYR A 108 15.17 16.74 -16.35
C TYR A 108 15.23 16.67 -17.86
N TYR A 109 15.18 17.84 -18.49
CA TYR A 109 15.66 18.04 -19.85
C TYR A 109 16.93 18.88 -19.79
N LYS A 110 18.09 18.30 -20.15
CA LYS A 110 19.42 18.91 -19.99
C LYS A 110 19.73 19.30 -18.54
N LYS A 111 19.34 20.50 -18.11
CA LYS A 111 19.55 21.00 -16.74
C LYS A 111 18.26 21.53 -16.12
N ASP A 112 17.19 21.63 -16.91
CA ASP A 112 15.93 22.19 -16.47
C ASP A 112 15.06 21.06 -15.93
N VAL A 113 14.51 21.24 -14.74
CA VAL A 113 13.48 20.37 -14.18
C VAL A 113 12.21 20.58 -14.99
N ILE A 114 11.68 19.52 -15.59
CA ILE A 114 10.43 19.57 -16.34
C ILE A 114 9.26 18.95 -15.57
N HIS A 115 9.55 18.07 -14.60
CA HIS A 115 8.53 17.45 -13.75
C HIS A 115 9.17 16.83 -12.50
N SER A 116 8.40 16.75 -11.41
CA SER A 116 8.80 16.03 -10.20
C SER A 116 7.56 15.41 -9.56
N PHE A 117 7.70 14.20 -9.04
CA PHE A 117 6.63 13.46 -8.37
C PHE A 117 7.24 12.53 -7.31
N GLY A 118 6.45 12.19 -6.29
CA GLY A 118 6.86 11.25 -5.25
C GLY A 118 5.97 10.01 -5.19
N LEU A 119 6.45 8.98 -4.50
CA LEU A 119 5.66 7.83 -4.06
C LEU A 119 6.29 7.24 -2.79
N THR A 120 5.50 6.50 -2.02
CA THR A 120 5.97 5.74 -0.86
C THR A 120 5.89 4.26 -1.17
N THR A 121 7.03 3.58 -1.08
CA THR A 121 7.11 2.13 -1.24
C THR A 121 6.57 1.40 -0.01
N ASN A 122 6.17 0.14 -0.21
CA ASN A 122 5.90 -0.81 0.88
C ASN A 122 7.11 -1.78 1.00
N PRO A 123 7.11 -2.75 1.94
CA PRO A 123 8.25 -3.62 2.15
C PRO A 123 8.27 -4.88 1.26
N TYR A 124 7.33 -4.99 0.32
CA TYR A 124 7.08 -6.20 -0.46
C TYR A 124 7.11 -5.94 -1.98
N SER A 125 7.60 -6.92 -2.71
CA SER A 125 7.40 -7.02 -4.15
C SER A 125 5.93 -7.34 -4.47
N LEU A 126 5.51 -7.07 -5.70
CA LEU A 126 4.18 -7.41 -6.21
C LEU A 126 3.92 -8.92 -6.07
N LYS A 127 4.94 -9.73 -6.35
CA LYS A 127 4.86 -11.19 -6.22
C LYS A 127 4.61 -11.62 -4.78
N GLU A 128 5.31 -11.04 -3.80
CA GLU A 128 5.10 -11.37 -2.39
C GLU A 128 3.72 -10.93 -1.89
N ILE A 129 3.23 -9.77 -2.35
CA ILE A 129 1.86 -9.30 -2.06
C ILE A 129 0.83 -10.30 -2.56
N GLU A 130 1.00 -10.82 -3.79
CA GLU A 130 0.12 -11.84 -4.35
C GLU A 130 0.20 -13.18 -3.60
N GLU A 131 1.40 -13.62 -3.21
CA GLU A 131 1.60 -14.86 -2.45
C GLU A 131 0.98 -14.77 -1.06
N GLN A 132 1.14 -13.64 -0.36
CA GLN A 132 0.51 -13.40 0.93
C GLN A 132 -1.01 -13.37 0.81
N GLY A 133 -1.56 -12.71 -0.21
CA GLY A 133 -3.01 -12.69 -0.47
C GLY A 133 -3.58 -14.09 -0.71
N LYS A 134 -2.87 -14.94 -1.47
CA LYS A 134 -3.26 -16.35 -1.68
C LYS A 134 -3.22 -17.15 -0.39
N LYS A 135 -2.17 -16.96 0.42
CA LYS A 135 -2.02 -17.64 1.70
C LYS A 135 -3.13 -17.25 2.67
N GLN A 136 -3.43 -15.97 2.80
CA GLN A 136 -4.54 -15.48 3.64
C GLN A 136 -5.88 -16.08 3.21
N ALA A 137 -6.18 -16.10 1.92
CA ALA A 137 -7.41 -16.72 1.42
C ALA A 137 -7.49 -18.22 1.76
N GLN A 138 -6.36 -18.94 1.67
CA GLN A 138 -6.30 -20.36 2.03
C GLN A 138 -6.44 -20.58 3.54
N ASP A 139 -5.81 -19.74 4.35
CA ASP A 139 -5.90 -19.78 5.81
C ASP A 139 -7.34 -19.51 6.27
N ASP A 140 -8.04 -18.54 5.65
CA ASP A 140 -9.45 -18.23 5.92
C ASP A 140 -10.38 -19.41 5.61
N ILE A 141 -10.17 -20.07 4.47
CA ILE A 141 -10.93 -21.29 4.11
C ILE A 141 -10.69 -22.37 5.17
N THR A 142 -9.44 -22.58 5.55
CA THR A 142 -9.03 -23.62 6.50
C THR A 142 -9.58 -23.35 7.90
N PHE A 143 -9.54 -22.09 8.33
CA PHE A 143 -10.12 -21.63 9.60
C PHE A 143 -11.62 -21.86 9.61
N ASN A 144 -12.34 -21.44 8.56
CA ASN A 144 -13.79 -21.60 8.49
C ASN A 144 -14.21 -23.08 8.51
N LEU A 145 -13.50 -23.95 7.78
CA LEU A 145 -13.77 -25.40 7.82
C LEU A 145 -13.53 -25.97 9.23
N SER A 146 -12.41 -25.63 9.85
CA SER A 146 -12.06 -26.10 11.20
C SER A 146 -13.05 -25.59 12.25
N TRP A 147 -13.45 -24.33 12.15
CA TRP A 147 -14.44 -23.70 13.02
C TRP A 147 -15.80 -24.40 12.91
N ASN A 148 -16.26 -24.67 11.69
CA ASN A 148 -17.51 -25.39 11.48
C ASN A 148 -17.47 -26.82 12.02
N GLN A 149 -16.35 -27.53 11.86
CA GLN A 149 -16.16 -28.86 12.45
C GLN A 149 -16.18 -28.81 13.98
N MET A 150 -15.51 -27.81 14.57
CA MET A 150 -15.50 -27.60 16.01
C MET A 150 -16.90 -27.30 16.53
N LEU A 151 -17.66 -26.38 15.90
CA LEU A 151 -19.03 -26.07 16.29
C LEU A 151 -19.96 -27.28 16.17
N ALA A 152 -19.79 -28.11 15.14
CA ALA A 152 -20.54 -29.36 15.01
C ALA A 152 -20.22 -30.35 16.13
N ALA A 153 -18.96 -30.44 16.56
CA ALA A 153 -18.53 -31.30 17.66
C ALA A 153 -18.89 -30.74 19.05
N THR A 154 -19.06 -29.42 19.16
CA THR A 154 -19.33 -28.70 20.40
C THR A 154 -20.48 -27.68 20.25
N PRO A 155 -21.73 -28.13 19.97
CA PRO A 155 -22.86 -27.20 19.77
C PRO A 155 -23.12 -26.28 20.97
N TRP A 156 -22.79 -26.76 22.17
CA TRP A 156 -22.89 -26.02 23.43
C TRP A 156 -21.94 -24.82 23.51
N TYR A 157 -20.89 -24.75 22.67
CA TYR A 157 -19.85 -23.71 22.78
C TYR A 157 -20.39 -22.29 22.59
N ASN A 158 -21.40 -22.09 21.73
CA ASN A 158 -22.02 -20.79 21.50
C ASN A 158 -22.81 -20.24 22.71
N HIS A 159 -23.01 -21.07 23.74
CA HIS A 159 -23.66 -20.67 25.00
C HIS A 159 -22.65 -20.26 26.09
N LEU A 160 -21.36 -20.26 25.77
CA LEU A 160 -20.30 -19.79 26.65
C LEU A 160 -19.85 -18.37 26.27
N PRO A 161 -19.35 -17.57 27.23
CA PRO A 161 -19.26 -17.87 28.66
C PRO A 161 -20.64 -17.88 29.34
N ILE A 162 -20.82 -18.69 30.37
CA ILE A 162 -21.95 -18.56 31.30
C ILE A 162 -21.49 -17.67 32.44
N GLU A 163 -22.11 -16.49 32.58
CA GLU A 163 -21.74 -15.50 33.60
C GLU A 163 -22.92 -15.20 34.52
N THR A 164 -22.70 -15.37 35.81
CA THR A 164 -23.66 -15.03 36.87
C THR A 164 -22.94 -14.24 37.97
N SER A 165 -23.70 -13.73 38.94
CA SER A 165 -23.10 -13.13 40.15
C SER A 165 -22.40 -14.16 41.04
N GLU A 166 -22.72 -15.45 40.89
CA GLU A 166 -22.23 -16.53 41.75
C GLU A 166 -21.02 -17.25 41.15
N TYR A 167 -20.95 -17.36 39.82
CA TYR A 167 -19.90 -18.08 39.10
C TYR A 167 -19.77 -17.64 37.63
N ARG A 168 -18.60 -17.93 37.05
CA ARG A 168 -18.31 -17.83 35.61
C ARG A 168 -17.81 -19.16 35.08
N ILE A 169 -18.31 -19.58 33.92
CA ILE A 169 -17.85 -20.78 33.21
C ILE A 169 -17.31 -20.40 31.83
N VAL A 170 -16.09 -20.82 31.54
CA VAL A 170 -15.45 -20.74 30.22
C VAL A 170 -14.93 -22.11 29.80
N TYR A 171 -14.71 -22.33 28.51
CA TYR A 171 -14.04 -23.54 28.03
C TYR A 171 -12.60 -23.24 27.66
N ASP A 172 -11.69 -24.06 28.17
CA ASP A 172 -10.27 -24.01 27.87
C ASP A 172 -9.96 -25.06 26.80
N TYR A 173 -9.61 -24.61 25.59
CA TYR A 173 -9.31 -25.49 24.47
C TYR A 173 -7.97 -26.21 24.60
N GLU A 174 -6.98 -25.62 25.27
CA GLU A 174 -5.67 -26.25 25.48
C GLU A 174 -5.79 -27.40 26.47
N LEU A 175 -6.56 -27.20 27.54
CA LEU A 175 -6.81 -28.21 28.57
C LEU A 175 -7.99 -29.13 28.25
N GLN A 176 -8.74 -28.84 27.18
CA GLN A 176 -9.98 -29.52 26.81
C GLN A 176 -10.95 -29.69 27.99
N SER A 177 -11.12 -28.63 28.78
CA SER A 177 -11.92 -28.66 30.02
C SER A 177 -12.63 -27.35 30.30
N PHE A 178 -13.74 -27.41 31.03
CA PHE A 178 -14.42 -26.23 31.55
C PHE A 178 -13.65 -25.64 32.72
N ARG A 179 -13.45 -24.33 32.72
CA ARG A 179 -12.92 -23.60 33.87
C ARG A 179 -14.09 -22.93 34.56
N ILE A 180 -14.38 -23.38 35.77
CA ILE A 180 -15.45 -22.86 36.61
C ILE A 180 -14.79 -21.98 37.67
N ARG A 181 -15.09 -20.68 37.65
CA ARG A 181 -14.67 -19.74 38.69
C ARG A 181 -15.86 -19.40 39.57
N LEU A 182 -15.76 -19.66 40.86
CA LEU A 182 -16.74 -19.22 41.85
C LEU A 182 -16.43 -17.79 42.27
N LEU A 183 -17.46 -16.95 42.23
CA LEU A 183 -17.38 -15.50 42.47
C LEU A 183 -18.05 -15.08 43.78
N ASP A 184 -18.98 -15.88 44.31
CA ASP A 184 -19.63 -15.63 45.59
C ASP A 184 -18.89 -16.33 46.74
N PRO A 185 -18.18 -15.60 47.61
CA PRO A 185 -17.45 -16.16 48.74
C PRO A 185 -18.37 -16.54 49.92
N SER A 186 -19.64 -16.14 49.90
CA SER A 186 -20.61 -16.41 50.97
C SER A 186 -21.43 -17.68 50.75
N GLY A 187 -21.51 -18.14 49.50
CA GLY A 187 -22.19 -19.39 49.14
C GLY A 187 -21.38 -20.64 49.48
N GLU A 188 -22.08 -21.74 49.72
CA GLU A 188 -21.43 -23.04 49.92
C GLU A 188 -20.86 -23.55 48.59
N GLU A 189 -19.54 -23.80 48.55
CA GLU A 189 -18.79 -24.22 47.35
C GLU A 189 -19.45 -25.40 46.61
N SER A 190 -19.90 -26.42 47.37
CA SER A 190 -20.59 -27.61 46.84
C SER A 190 -21.87 -27.26 46.09
N VAL A 191 -22.67 -26.34 46.63
CA VAL A 191 -23.94 -25.89 46.06
C VAL A 191 -23.71 -25.04 44.82
N LEU A 192 -22.72 -24.13 44.87
CA LEU A 192 -22.36 -23.29 43.73
C LEU A 192 -21.79 -24.11 42.57
N LEU A 193 -20.98 -25.13 42.88
CA LEU A 193 -20.47 -26.06 41.89
C LEU A 193 -21.59 -26.86 41.23
N GLU A 194 -22.53 -27.42 42.00
CA GLU A 194 -23.69 -28.14 41.45
C GLU A 194 -24.55 -27.26 40.53
N LYS A 195 -24.77 -25.98 40.90
CA LYS A 195 -25.43 -25.01 40.02
C LYS A 195 -24.67 -24.80 38.71
N ALA A 196 -23.35 -24.63 38.77
CA ALA A 196 -22.51 -24.45 37.59
C ALA A 196 -22.52 -25.70 36.67
N LEU A 197 -22.42 -26.90 37.26
CA LEU A 197 -22.51 -28.16 36.52
C LEU A 197 -23.90 -28.36 35.88
N SER A 198 -24.97 -27.99 36.59
CA SER A 198 -26.34 -28.01 36.06
C SER A 198 -26.50 -27.08 34.85
N ALA A 199 -25.91 -25.88 34.91
CA ALA A 199 -25.92 -24.94 33.79
C ALA A 199 -25.21 -25.50 32.54
N LEU A 200 -24.09 -26.22 32.71
CA LEU A 200 -23.42 -26.92 31.61
C LEU A 200 -24.31 -28.00 30.97
N LYS A 201 -25.01 -28.80 31.79
CA LYS A 201 -25.97 -29.79 31.27
C LYS A 201 -27.12 -29.13 30.51
N ALA A 202 -27.62 -27.99 30.99
CA ALA A 202 -28.72 -27.25 30.37
C ALA A 202 -28.39 -26.73 28.97
N ILE A 203 -27.11 -26.41 28.69
CA ILE A 203 -26.66 -25.99 27.35
C ILE A 203 -26.26 -27.17 26.45
N GLY A 204 -26.45 -28.42 26.91
CA GLY A 204 -26.24 -29.64 26.11
C GLY A 204 -24.86 -30.27 26.22
N VAL A 205 -24.08 -29.97 27.26
CA VAL A 205 -22.82 -30.69 27.55
C VAL A 205 -23.14 -32.10 28.06
N GLN A 206 -22.54 -33.11 27.43
CA GLN A 206 -22.70 -34.52 27.82
C GLN A 206 -21.85 -34.84 29.05
N GLU A 207 -22.37 -35.65 29.98
CA GLU A 207 -21.71 -35.96 31.25
C GLU A 207 -20.34 -36.64 31.09
N ASP A 208 -20.19 -37.49 30.08
CA ASP A 208 -18.94 -38.18 29.75
C ASP A 208 -17.84 -37.25 29.20
N LYS A 209 -18.22 -36.05 28.77
CA LYS A 209 -17.32 -35.00 28.25
C LYS A 209 -17.05 -33.88 29.23
N LEU A 210 -17.61 -33.97 30.44
CA LEU A 210 -17.58 -32.91 31.43
C LEU A 210 -16.30 -32.99 32.28
N LYS A 211 -15.18 -32.55 31.69
CA LYS A 211 -13.94 -32.29 32.42
C LYS A 211 -13.93 -30.85 32.90
N TYR A 212 -13.60 -30.59 34.17
CA TYR A 212 -13.53 -29.22 34.67
C TYR A 212 -12.39 -28.97 35.66
N THR A 213 -11.98 -27.71 35.75
CA THR A 213 -11.09 -27.16 36.79
C THR A 213 -11.86 -26.11 37.59
N LEU A 214 -11.83 -26.22 38.91
CA LEU A 214 -12.46 -25.28 39.83
C LEU A 214 -11.47 -24.22 40.31
N LEU A 215 -11.86 -22.96 40.24
CA LEU A 215 -11.15 -21.82 40.80
C LEU A 215 -12.06 -21.11 41.81
N VAL A 216 -11.55 -20.88 43.01
CA VAL A 216 -12.29 -20.18 44.07
C VAL A 216 -11.58 -18.85 44.31
N ASP A 217 -12.23 -17.72 44.01
CA ASP A 217 -11.72 -16.42 44.43
C ASP A 217 -12.01 -16.29 45.94
N ARG A 218 -10.95 -16.30 46.74
CA ARG A 218 -10.99 -16.09 48.20
C ARG A 218 -10.62 -14.67 48.57
#